data_AF-A0A0K6FU15-F1
#
_entry.id   AF-A0A0K6FU15-F1
#
_cell.length_a   1.000
_cell.length_b   1.000
_cell.length_c   1.000
_cell.angle_alpha   90.00
_cell.angle_beta   90.00
_cell.angle_gamma   90.00
#
_symmetry.space_group_name_H-M   'P 1'
#
loop_
_entity.id
_entity.type
_entity.pdbx_description
1 polymer ?
#
loop_
_entity_poly.entity_id
_entity_poly.type
_entity_poly.pdbx_seq_one_letter_code
_entity_poly.pdbx_strand_id
1 'polypeptide(L)'
;MKKRVYWRDIYRRELEWIYQMRNRPILTGGFMRPTLFHKLVPRMIRQPVHLTMMIRRRRLARLQRLEEQRRLVEWKRDIIREREFESRLIQAGFLDPQDAIWQTDDWLTPIERRIALIQEAYTRDRRRALHVFPPHIVAQVHQARTRRLERKTAQAQKLAQGEWVTKWKRIAVRKMPRARVARRLRKSKSTNPVHPHRDILHVPLMKRVLVNPRGGAPPAHILEGMSPHERWTDQAIRGMSGGGFVGQLRREHGWKKAVRKGQGLEDERSDEDDARLKKLENEIEAENEMRRRVAGIEAGKN
;
A
#
# COMPACT_ATOMS: atom_id res chain seq x y z
N MET A 1 32.45 -2.96 -30.46
CA MET A 1 31.07 -2.57 -30.06
C MET A 1 30.20 -3.73 -29.54
N LYS A 2 30.23 -4.94 -30.12
CA LYS A 2 29.35 -6.08 -29.73
C LYS A 2 29.37 -6.46 -28.24
N LYS A 3 30.53 -6.43 -27.58
CA LYS A 3 30.66 -6.73 -26.13
C LYS A 3 29.85 -5.76 -25.24
N ARG A 4 29.78 -4.46 -25.58
CA ARG A 4 29.03 -3.47 -24.77
C ARG A 4 27.51 -3.69 -24.85
N VAL A 5 26.99 -4.15 -25.99
CA VAL A 5 25.56 -4.46 -26.16
C VAL A 5 25.18 -5.69 -25.35
N TYR A 6 25.97 -6.76 -25.46
CA TYR A 6 25.78 -8.00 -24.70
C TYR A 6 25.71 -7.78 -23.18
N TRP A 7 26.64 -7.01 -22.62
CA TRP A 7 26.64 -6.69 -21.19
C TRP A 7 25.45 -5.84 -20.75
N ARG A 8 24.98 -4.91 -21.59
CA ARG A 8 23.77 -4.14 -21.32
C ARG A 8 22.54 -5.04 -21.24
N ASP A 9 22.45 -6.05 -22.10
CA ASP A 9 21.31 -6.98 -22.12
C ASP A 9 21.32 -7.93 -20.92
N ILE A 10 22.49 -8.47 -20.54
CA ILE A 10 22.63 -9.24 -19.29
C ILE A 10 22.19 -8.40 -18.09
N TYR A 11 22.69 -7.16 -18.00
CA TYR A 11 22.36 -6.29 -16.87
C TYR A 11 20.86 -5.96 -16.80
N ARG A 12 20.22 -5.74 -17.96
CA ARG A 12 18.76 -5.53 -18.02
C ARG A 12 17.99 -6.77 -17.55
N ARG A 13 18.35 -7.97 -18.04
CA ARG A 13 17.72 -9.23 -17.63
C ARG A 13 17.87 -9.47 -16.13
N GLU A 14 19.05 -9.21 -15.58
CA GLU A 14 19.32 -9.37 -14.15
C GLU A 14 18.48 -8.38 -13.32
N LEU A 15 18.41 -7.11 -13.75
CA LEU A 15 17.55 -6.11 -13.09
C LEU A 15 16.06 -6.48 -13.16
N GLU A 16 15.59 -6.96 -14.31
CA GLU A 16 14.21 -7.44 -14.48
C GLU A 16 13.93 -8.62 -13.56
N TRP A 17 14.86 -9.58 -13.48
CA TRP A 17 14.74 -10.73 -12.58
C TRP A 17 14.72 -10.29 -11.10
N ILE A 18 15.62 -9.40 -10.68
CA ILE A 18 15.62 -8.82 -9.33
C ILE A 18 14.30 -8.10 -9.06
N TYR A 19 13.79 -7.34 -10.03
CA TYR A 19 12.52 -6.64 -9.92
C TYR A 19 11.34 -7.62 -9.77
N GLN A 20 11.32 -8.70 -10.55
CA GLN A 20 10.33 -9.76 -10.43
C GLN A 20 10.44 -10.48 -9.07
N MET A 21 11.65 -10.83 -8.62
CA MET A 21 11.88 -11.47 -7.32
C MET A 21 11.58 -10.54 -6.14
N ARG A 22 11.72 -9.23 -6.35
CA ARG A 22 11.25 -8.23 -5.41
C ARG A 22 9.74 -8.07 -5.45
N ASN A 23 9.06 -8.18 -6.57
CA ASN A 23 7.60 -7.95 -6.59
C ASN A 23 6.77 -9.23 -6.52
N ARG A 24 7.40 -10.40 -6.49
CA ARG A 24 6.70 -11.67 -6.35
C ARG A 24 5.89 -11.70 -5.03
N PRO A 25 4.60 -12.05 -5.10
CA PRO A 25 3.81 -12.28 -3.91
C PRO A 25 4.37 -13.45 -3.11
N ILE A 26 4.62 -13.23 -1.83
CA ILE A 26 5.11 -14.29 -0.92
C ILE A 26 4.00 -14.56 0.09
N LEU A 27 3.49 -15.80 0.09
CA LEU A 27 2.52 -16.28 1.05
C LEU A 27 3.12 -16.23 2.46
N THR A 28 2.39 -15.65 3.40
CA THR A 28 2.85 -15.53 4.80
C THR A 28 2.55 -16.77 5.65
N GLY A 29 1.72 -17.68 5.13
CA GLY A 29 1.17 -18.83 5.87
C GLY A 29 -0.07 -18.49 6.71
N GLY A 30 -0.71 -17.34 6.44
CA GLY A 30 -1.95 -16.94 7.09
C GLY A 30 -3.02 -16.51 6.06
N PHE A 31 -4.24 -16.37 6.55
CA PHE A 31 -5.40 -15.96 5.76
C PHE A 31 -5.79 -14.52 6.06
N MET A 32 -6.33 -13.81 5.06
CA MET A 32 -7.08 -12.58 5.32
C MET A 32 -8.49 -12.94 5.78
N ARG A 33 -8.99 -12.24 6.81
CA ARG A 33 -10.38 -12.36 7.25
C ARG A 33 -11.30 -11.95 6.09
N PRO A 34 -12.39 -12.69 5.82
CA PRO A 34 -13.28 -12.31 4.74
C PRO A 34 -14.00 -11.03 5.13
N THR A 35 -14.28 -10.21 4.13
CA THR A 35 -15.07 -8.99 4.31
C THR A 35 -16.08 -8.91 3.17
N LEU A 36 -16.95 -7.89 3.20
CA LEU A 36 -17.89 -7.63 2.11
C LEU A 36 -17.18 -7.36 0.77
N PHE A 37 -15.93 -6.90 0.81
CA PHE A 37 -15.18 -6.41 -0.36
C PHE A 37 -14.28 -7.47 -1.00
N HIS A 38 -13.92 -8.51 -0.27
CA HIS A 38 -13.12 -9.62 -0.80
C HIS A 38 -13.52 -10.92 -0.14
N LYS A 39 -13.47 -11.97 -0.96
CA LYS A 39 -13.52 -13.34 -0.47
C LYS A 39 -12.32 -13.59 0.46
N LEU A 40 -12.36 -14.72 1.12
CA LEU A 40 -11.22 -15.34 1.78
C LEU A 40 -10.00 -15.43 0.83
N VAL A 41 -8.95 -14.63 1.06
CA VAL A 41 -7.72 -14.56 0.23
C VAL A 41 -6.49 -14.86 1.11
N PRO A 42 -5.47 -15.59 0.61
CA PRO A 42 -4.21 -15.78 1.33
C PRO A 42 -3.49 -14.47 1.63
N ARG A 43 -2.94 -14.33 2.84
CA ARG A 43 -2.18 -13.14 3.22
C ARG A 43 -0.78 -13.20 2.59
N MET A 44 -0.47 -12.20 1.76
CA MET A 44 0.82 -12.06 1.07
C MET A 44 1.56 -10.81 1.56
N ILE A 45 2.89 -10.86 1.65
CA ILE A 45 3.73 -9.70 2.05
C ILE A 45 3.67 -8.60 0.99
N ARG A 46 3.59 -9.01 -0.28
CA ARG A 46 3.50 -8.12 -1.44
C ARG A 46 2.25 -8.49 -2.21
N GLN A 47 1.13 -7.91 -1.81
CA GLN A 47 -0.14 -8.16 -2.47
C GLN A 47 -0.10 -7.60 -3.90
N PRO A 48 -0.56 -8.35 -4.91
CA PRO A 48 -0.71 -7.82 -6.25
C PRO A 48 -1.55 -6.56 -6.27
N VAL A 49 -1.07 -5.52 -6.98
CA VAL A 49 -1.74 -4.21 -7.07
C VAL A 49 -3.19 -4.35 -7.53
N HIS A 50 -3.48 -5.29 -8.44
CA HIS A 50 -4.84 -5.53 -8.93
C HIS A 50 -5.81 -5.98 -7.82
N LEU A 51 -5.37 -6.79 -6.84
CA LEU A 51 -6.21 -7.19 -5.71
C LEU A 51 -6.52 -6.00 -4.80
N THR A 52 -5.50 -5.21 -4.48
CA THR A 52 -5.66 -3.99 -3.67
C THR A 52 -6.60 -3.01 -4.35
N MET A 53 -6.42 -2.78 -5.66
CA MET A 53 -7.27 -1.89 -6.45
C MET A 53 -8.69 -2.43 -6.60
N MET A 54 -8.87 -3.74 -6.76
CA MET A 54 -10.19 -4.39 -6.76
C MET A 54 -10.93 -4.16 -5.44
N ILE A 55 -10.25 -4.35 -4.30
CA ILE A 55 -10.84 -4.11 -2.97
C ILE A 55 -11.23 -2.64 -2.83
N ARG A 56 -10.34 -1.72 -3.21
CA ARG A 56 -10.62 -0.27 -3.17
C ARG A 56 -11.83 0.10 -4.03
N ARG A 57 -11.89 -0.37 -5.28
CA ARG A 57 -13.01 -0.11 -6.19
C ARG A 57 -14.33 -0.64 -5.62
N ARG A 58 -14.34 -1.82 -5.00
CA ARG A 58 -15.54 -2.38 -4.35
C ARG A 58 -16.00 -1.58 -3.15
N ARG A 59 -15.08 -1.01 -2.37
CA ARG A 59 -15.42 -0.10 -1.27
C ARG A 59 -16.12 1.15 -1.81
N LEU A 60 -15.51 1.81 -2.78
CA LEU A 60 -16.09 3.02 -3.41
C LEU A 60 -17.45 2.72 -4.05
N ALA A 61 -17.56 1.63 -4.83
CA ALA A 61 -18.82 1.23 -5.44
C ALA A 61 -19.91 0.86 -4.43
N ARG A 62 -19.55 0.44 -3.20
CA ARG A 62 -20.53 0.22 -2.13
C ARG A 62 -21.02 1.53 -1.53
N LEU A 63 -20.11 2.50 -1.31
CA LEU A 63 -20.46 3.84 -0.83
C LEU A 63 -21.40 4.53 -1.82
N GLN A 64 -21.05 4.53 -3.10
CA GLN A 64 -21.89 5.10 -4.16
C GLN A 64 -23.28 4.46 -4.21
N ARG A 65 -23.38 3.12 -4.07
CA ARG A 65 -24.68 2.44 -4.00
C ARG A 65 -25.51 2.83 -2.77
N LEU A 66 -24.87 3.08 -1.63
CA LEU A 66 -25.58 3.50 -0.42
C LEU A 66 -26.14 4.93 -0.59
N GLU A 67 -25.35 5.83 -1.16
CA GLU A 67 -25.79 7.19 -1.48
C GLU A 67 -26.93 7.18 -2.51
N GLU A 68 -26.76 6.40 -3.58
CA GLU A 68 -27.78 6.21 -4.61
C GLU A 68 -29.08 5.63 -4.04
N GLN A 69 -28.99 4.59 -3.19
CA GLN A 69 -30.16 4.01 -2.55
C GLN A 69 -30.90 5.03 -1.68
N ARG A 70 -30.18 5.86 -0.91
CA ARG A 70 -30.80 6.91 -0.09
C ARG A 70 -31.60 7.88 -0.95
N ARG A 71 -30.98 8.39 -2.02
CA ARG A 71 -31.63 9.30 -2.97
C ARG A 71 -32.86 8.69 -3.63
N LEU A 72 -32.79 7.43 -4.05
CA LEU A 72 -33.91 6.73 -4.66
C LEU A 72 -35.08 6.51 -3.68
N VAL A 73 -34.77 6.25 -2.40
CA VAL A 73 -35.79 6.12 -1.36
C VAL A 73 -36.47 7.46 -1.05
N GLU A 74 -35.71 8.55 -1.05
CA GLU A 74 -36.27 9.91 -0.92
C GLU A 74 -37.21 10.23 -2.09
N TRP A 75 -36.75 10.04 -3.33
CA TRP A 75 -37.60 10.22 -4.51
C TRP A 75 -38.83 9.35 -4.52
N LYS A 76 -38.72 8.09 -4.11
CA LYS A 76 -39.87 7.20 -3.97
C LYS A 76 -40.89 7.77 -2.96
N ARG A 77 -40.43 8.32 -1.84
CA ARG A 77 -41.32 8.94 -0.84
C ARG A 77 -42.01 10.18 -1.38
N ASP A 78 -41.30 11.02 -2.12
CA ASP A 78 -41.86 12.23 -2.70
C ASP A 78 -42.93 11.88 -3.75
N ILE A 79 -42.67 10.93 -4.65
CA ILE A 79 -43.67 10.45 -5.63
C ILE A 79 -44.92 9.89 -4.93
N ILE A 80 -44.74 9.13 -3.84
CA ILE A 80 -45.89 8.62 -3.06
C ILE A 80 -46.71 9.77 -2.48
N ARG A 81 -46.07 10.81 -1.93
CA ARG A 81 -46.76 12.00 -1.41
C ARG A 81 -47.51 12.76 -2.50
N GLU A 82 -46.90 12.95 -3.66
CA GLU A 82 -47.55 13.61 -4.81
C GLU A 82 -48.75 12.80 -5.30
N ARG A 83 -48.63 11.47 -5.36
CA ARG A 83 -49.75 10.58 -5.69
C ARG A 83 -50.88 10.66 -4.66
N GLU A 84 -50.56 10.69 -3.36
CA GLU A 84 -51.56 10.88 -2.30
C GLU A 84 -52.24 12.26 -2.40
N PHE A 85 -51.49 13.30 -2.73
CA PHE A 85 -51.99 14.65 -2.95
C PHE A 85 -52.95 14.72 -4.14
N GLU A 86 -52.56 14.21 -5.31
CA GLU A 86 -53.44 14.12 -6.49
C GLU A 86 -54.69 13.30 -6.19
N SER A 87 -54.55 12.18 -5.47
CA SER A 87 -55.71 11.35 -5.07
C SER A 87 -56.73 12.15 -4.27
N ARG A 88 -56.27 13.02 -3.36
CA ARG A 88 -57.14 13.89 -2.58
C ARG A 88 -57.78 14.99 -3.42
N LEU A 89 -57.04 15.57 -4.38
CA LEU A 89 -57.61 16.55 -5.31
C LEU A 89 -58.71 15.96 -6.19
N ILE A 90 -58.51 14.74 -6.68
CA ILE A 90 -59.52 13.98 -7.45
C ILE A 90 -60.75 13.73 -6.58
N GLN A 91 -60.56 13.25 -5.34
CA GLN A 91 -61.66 13.00 -4.40
C GLN A 91 -62.46 14.27 -4.08
N ALA A 92 -61.78 15.41 -4.03
CA ALA A 92 -62.41 16.71 -3.77
C ALA A 92 -63.01 17.34 -5.04
N GLY A 93 -62.87 16.73 -6.22
CA GLY A 93 -63.40 17.23 -7.48
C GLY A 93 -62.63 18.41 -8.08
N PHE A 94 -61.39 18.64 -7.65
CA PHE A 94 -60.53 19.72 -8.16
C PHE A 94 -59.62 19.30 -9.32
N LEU A 95 -59.48 17.99 -9.56
CA LEU A 95 -58.62 17.44 -10.61
C LEU A 95 -59.32 16.28 -11.32
N ASP A 96 -59.33 16.29 -12.64
CA ASP A 96 -59.84 15.18 -13.43
C ASP A 96 -58.89 13.97 -13.35
N PRO A 97 -59.40 12.74 -13.17
CA PRO A 97 -58.54 11.55 -13.08
C PRO A 97 -57.66 11.29 -14.30
N GLN A 98 -58.04 11.80 -15.47
CA GLN A 98 -57.28 11.63 -16.72
C GLN A 98 -56.03 12.54 -16.77
N ASP A 99 -56.06 13.65 -16.04
CA ASP A 99 -54.95 14.60 -15.97
C ASP A 99 -53.98 14.27 -14.83
N ALA A 100 -54.26 13.23 -14.04
CA ALA A 100 -53.44 12.83 -12.91
C ALA A 100 -52.16 12.11 -13.36
N ILE A 101 -51.02 12.80 -13.27
CA ILE A 101 -49.73 12.33 -13.79
C ILE A 101 -49.14 11.24 -12.88
N TRP A 102 -49.27 11.41 -11.57
CA TRP A 102 -48.61 10.58 -10.55
C TRP A 102 -49.39 9.33 -10.17
N GLN A 103 -50.60 9.14 -10.73
CA GLN A 103 -51.39 7.92 -10.51
C GLN A 103 -50.84 6.70 -11.24
N THR A 104 -50.05 6.92 -12.30
CA THR A 104 -49.40 5.84 -13.05
C THR A 104 -48.18 5.29 -12.30
N ASP A 105 -47.98 3.98 -12.34
CA ASP A 105 -46.81 3.32 -11.73
C ASP A 105 -45.53 3.45 -12.58
N ASP A 106 -45.60 4.18 -13.68
CA ASP A 106 -44.51 4.36 -14.66
C ASP A 106 -43.29 5.03 -14.03
N TRP A 107 -43.50 5.92 -13.06
CA TRP A 107 -42.42 6.60 -12.33
C TRP A 107 -41.81 5.75 -11.22
N LEU A 108 -42.62 4.91 -10.56
CA LEU A 108 -42.16 4.07 -9.45
C LEU A 108 -41.39 2.83 -9.94
N THR A 109 -41.87 2.21 -11.01
CA THR A 109 -41.28 1.00 -11.59
C THR A 109 -39.75 1.07 -11.82
N PRO A 110 -39.19 2.11 -12.49
CA PRO A 110 -37.74 2.21 -12.70
C PRO A 110 -36.96 2.41 -11.39
N ILE A 111 -37.51 3.15 -10.42
CA ILE A 111 -36.89 3.36 -9.11
C ILE A 111 -36.82 2.03 -8.35
N GLU A 112 -37.91 1.27 -8.33
CA GLU A 112 -37.98 -0.03 -7.66
C GLU A 112 -37.04 -1.05 -8.30
N ARG A 113 -37.02 -1.13 -9.64
CA ARG A 113 -36.06 -1.97 -10.37
C ARG A 113 -34.63 -1.62 -9.99
N ARG A 114 -34.30 -0.32 -9.88
CA ARG A 114 -32.95 0.11 -9.50
C ARG A 114 -32.61 -0.23 -8.05
N ILE A 115 -33.54 -0.04 -7.10
CA ILE A 115 -33.36 -0.45 -5.70
C ILE A 115 -33.14 -1.97 -5.61
N ALA A 116 -33.91 -2.77 -6.34
CA ALA A 116 -33.77 -4.22 -6.38
C ALA A 116 -32.37 -4.66 -6.88
N LEU A 117 -31.83 -4.01 -7.92
CA LEU A 117 -30.47 -4.26 -8.39
C LEU A 117 -29.41 -3.93 -7.33
N ILE A 118 -29.58 -2.83 -6.57
CA ILE A 118 -28.67 -2.47 -5.47
C ILE A 118 -28.72 -3.52 -4.36
N GLN A 119 -29.92 -3.99 -4.00
CA GLN A 119 -30.12 -5.05 -3.01
C GLN A 119 -29.47 -6.36 -3.46
N GLU A 120 -29.65 -6.76 -4.71
CA GLU A 120 -29.00 -7.94 -5.27
C GLU A 120 -27.46 -7.81 -5.15
N ALA A 121 -26.90 -6.63 -5.43
CA ALA A 121 -25.48 -6.38 -5.24
C ALA A 121 -25.03 -6.50 -3.76
N TYR A 122 -25.88 -6.16 -2.78
CA TYR A 122 -25.61 -6.43 -1.36
C TYR A 122 -25.67 -7.91 -1.00
N THR A 123 -26.56 -8.70 -1.62
CA THR A 123 -26.55 -10.16 -1.43
C THR A 123 -25.23 -10.77 -1.92
N ARG A 124 -24.70 -10.28 -3.06
CA ARG A 124 -23.38 -10.69 -3.58
C ARG A 124 -22.24 -10.27 -2.63
N ASP A 125 -22.32 -9.09 -2.02
CA ASP A 125 -21.37 -8.65 -0.98
C ASP A 125 -21.40 -9.60 0.24
N ARG A 126 -22.60 -10.00 0.69
CA ARG A 126 -22.77 -10.94 1.82
C ARG A 126 -22.25 -12.34 1.47
N ARG A 127 -22.55 -12.85 0.27
CA ARG A 127 -22.01 -14.12 -0.24
C ARG A 127 -20.48 -14.12 -0.30
N ARG A 128 -19.84 -13.00 -0.63
CA ARG A 128 -18.36 -12.88 -0.56
C ARG A 128 -17.83 -13.03 0.86
N ALA A 129 -18.50 -12.43 1.84
CA ALA A 129 -18.09 -12.53 3.24
C ALA A 129 -18.27 -13.94 3.81
N LEU A 130 -19.27 -14.68 3.32
CA LEU A 130 -19.57 -16.06 3.74
C LEU A 130 -18.82 -17.13 2.93
N HIS A 131 -17.99 -16.74 1.98
CA HIS A 131 -17.32 -17.68 1.07
C HIS A 131 -16.29 -18.54 1.82
N VAL A 132 -16.41 -19.86 1.75
CA VAL A 132 -15.46 -20.84 2.33
C VAL A 132 -14.20 -20.98 1.46
N PHE A 133 -13.05 -21.32 2.05
CA PHE A 133 -11.82 -21.53 1.28
C PHE A 133 -11.88 -22.81 0.44
N PRO A 134 -11.44 -22.78 -0.83
CA PRO A 134 -11.16 -24.00 -1.57
C PRO A 134 -10.05 -24.82 -0.89
N PRO A 135 -10.17 -26.15 -0.80
CA PRO A 135 -9.24 -26.99 -0.03
C PRO A 135 -7.79 -26.90 -0.55
N HIS A 136 -7.60 -26.74 -1.86
CA HIS A 136 -6.26 -26.59 -2.45
C HIS A 136 -5.55 -25.30 -2.01
N ILE A 137 -6.27 -24.18 -1.84
CA ILE A 137 -5.70 -22.92 -1.33
C ILE A 137 -5.33 -23.08 0.15
N VAL A 138 -6.16 -23.80 0.91
CA VAL A 138 -5.87 -24.11 2.31
C VAL A 138 -4.57 -24.90 2.41
N ALA A 139 -4.43 -25.98 1.63
CA ALA A 139 -3.22 -26.78 1.55
C ALA A 139 -1.99 -25.94 1.17
N GLN A 140 -2.11 -25.03 0.20
CA GLN A 140 -1.01 -24.15 -0.22
C GLN A 140 -0.57 -23.19 0.91
N VAL A 141 -1.51 -22.63 1.67
CA VAL A 141 -1.20 -21.75 2.80
C VAL A 141 -0.57 -22.53 3.95
N HIS A 142 -1.03 -23.76 4.22
CA HIS A 142 -0.38 -24.65 5.19
C HIS A 142 1.05 -24.98 4.78
N GLN A 143 1.28 -25.33 3.52
CA GLN A 143 2.63 -25.58 3.00
C GLN A 143 3.53 -24.34 3.10
N ALA A 144 2.99 -23.15 2.86
CA ALA A 144 3.74 -21.90 3.06
C ALA A 144 4.09 -21.68 4.54
N ARG A 145 3.19 -22.08 5.46
CA ARG A 145 3.41 -22.00 6.90
C ARG A 145 4.48 -23.00 7.36
N THR A 146 4.45 -24.25 6.92
CA THR A 146 5.47 -25.26 7.27
C THR A 146 6.84 -24.83 6.80
N ARG A 147 6.99 -24.44 5.52
CA ARG A 147 8.25 -23.89 4.97
C ARG A 147 8.79 -22.70 5.76
N ARG A 148 7.88 -21.82 6.24
CA ARG A 148 8.26 -20.67 7.06
C ARG A 148 8.81 -21.11 8.41
N LEU A 149 8.22 -22.13 9.03
CA LEU A 149 8.69 -22.70 10.29
C LEU A 149 10.04 -23.38 10.09
N GLU A 150 10.17 -24.26 9.10
CA GLU A 150 11.43 -24.94 8.72
C GLU A 150 12.57 -23.93 8.48
N ARG A 151 12.30 -22.86 7.73
CA ARG A 151 13.32 -21.82 7.50
C ARG A 151 13.73 -21.13 8.80
N LYS A 152 12.78 -20.88 9.71
CA LYS A 152 13.06 -20.24 11.01
C LYS A 152 13.83 -21.19 11.92
N THR A 153 13.49 -22.48 11.95
CA THR A 153 14.20 -23.47 12.75
C THR A 153 15.62 -23.69 12.24
N ALA A 154 15.81 -23.82 10.92
CA ALA A 154 17.14 -23.91 10.31
C ALA A 154 17.98 -22.66 10.60
N GLN A 155 17.38 -21.45 10.55
CA GLN A 155 18.06 -20.22 10.97
C GLN A 155 18.44 -20.26 12.45
N ALA A 156 17.58 -20.73 13.33
CA ALA A 156 17.88 -20.87 14.75
C ALA A 156 19.00 -21.89 15.02
N GLN A 157 19.03 -23.01 14.29
CA GLN A 157 20.11 -24.01 14.38
C GLN A 157 21.45 -23.43 13.94
N LYS A 158 21.51 -22.74 12.80
CA LYS A 158 22.73 -22.05 12.34
C LYS A 158 23.23 -21.00 13.33
N LEU A 159 22.31 -20.35 14.05
CA LEU A 159 22.65 -19.41 15.12
C LEU A 159 23.20 -20.13 16.34
N ALA A 160 22.61 -21.26 16.73
CA ALA A 160 23.09 -22.08 17.84
C ALA A 160 24.48 -22.66 17.55
N GLN A 161 24.75 -23.05 16.30
CA GLN A 161 26.05 -23.51 15.82
C GLN A 161 27.09 -22.37 15.68
N GLY A 162 26.68 -21.11 15.79
CA GLY A 162 27.57 -19.95 15.65
C GLY A 162 27.98 -19.62 14.21
N GLU A 163 27.48 -20.33 13.20
CA GLU A 163 27.74 -20.03 11.78
C GLU A 163 27.19 -18.66 11.37
N TRP A 164 26.13 -18.21 12.05
CA TRP A 164 25.49 -16.92 11.79
C TRP A 164 25.72 -15.96 12.95
N VAL A 165 26.29 -14.79 12.67
CA VAL A 165 26.38 -13.71 13.64
C VAL A 165 25.17 -12.78 13.46
N THR A 166 24.13 -12.95 14.29
CA THR A 166 22.92 -12.08 14.27
C THR A 166 23.16 -10.69 14.82
N LYS A 167 24.11 -10.56 15.74
CA LYS A 167 24.52 -9.24 16.24
C LYS A 167 25.45 -8.62 15.21
N TRP A 168 24.96 -7.57 14.54
CA TRP A 168 25.83 -6.53 14.04
C TRP A 168 26.81 -6.17 15.16
N LYS A 169 28.05 -6.68 15.12
CA LYS A 169 29.09 -6.20 16.02
C LYS A 169 29.17 -4.70 15.72
N ARG A 170 28.84 -3.88 16.71
CA ARG A 170 29.18 -2.45 16.66
C ARG A 170 30.69 -2.43 16.55
N ILE A 171 31.22 -2.34 15.33
CA ILE A 171 32.63 -2.07 15.14
C ILE A 171 32.79 -0.67 15.73
N ALA A 172 33.43 -0.58 16.90
CA ALA A 172 33.82 0.69 17.46
C ALA A 172 34.82 1.28 16.49
N VAL A 173 34.34 2.07 15.52
CA VAL A 173 35.23 2.88 14.69
C VAL A 173 35.91 3.82 15.66
N ARG A 174 37.21 3.62 15.85
CA ARG A 174 38.08 4.42 16.73
C ARG A 174 37.71 5.88 16.49
N LYS A 175 37.19 6.58 17.51
CA LYS A 175 36.88 8.02 17.41
C LYS A 175 38.13 8.67 16.85
N MET A 176 38.10 9.18 15.61
CA MET A 176 39.20 10.00 15.15
C MET A 176 39.26 11.20 16.08
N PRO A 177 40.39 11.48 16.74
CA PRO A 177 40.51 12.66 17.59
C PRO A 177 40.23 13.88 16.73
N ARG A 178 39.36 14.78 17.22
CA ARG A 178 38.92 16.02 16.52
C ARG A 178 40.10 16.80 15.92
N ALA A 179 41.27 16.74 16.57
CA ALA A 179 42.51 17.36 16.11
C ALA A 179 42.95 16.93 14.69
N ARG A 180 42.69 15.69 14.26
CA ARG A 180 43.05 15.22 12.91
C ARG A 180 42.07 15.67 11.82
N VAL A 181 40.80 15.91 12.17
CA VAL A 181 39.77 16.39 11.22
C VAL A 181 40.04 17.84 10.83
N ALA A 182 40.36 18.69 11.81
CA ALA A 182 40.69 20.11 11.58
C ALA A 182 41.94 20.30 10.68
N ARG A 183 42.94 19.41 10.81
CA ARG A 183 44.19 19.49 10.03
C ARG A 183 44.00 19.11 8.55
N ARG A 184 42.97 18.32 8.22
CA ARG A 184 42.61 17.98 6.82
C ARG A 184 41.84 19.11 6.14
N LEU A 185 40.94 19.79 6.85
CA LEU A 185 40.16 20.91 6.32
C LEU A 185 41.03 22.14 6.02
N ARG A 186 42.08 22.40 6.81
CA ARG A 186 43.00 23.52 6.56
C ARG A 186 43.89 23.37 5.31
N LYS A 187 44.02 22.18 4.73
CA LYS A 187 44.84 21.95 3.52
C LYS A 187 44.06 22.11 2.21
N SER A 188 42.72 22.17 2.23
CA SER A 188 41.94 22.46 1.02
C SER A 188 41.77 23.97 0.84
N LYS A 189 42.77 24.64 0.26
CA LYS A 189 42.65 26.01 -0.28
C LYS A 189 41.81 26.01 -1.58
N SER A 190 40.59 25.48 -1.57
CA SER A 190 39.70 25.63 -2.73
C SER A 190 38.83 26.88 -2.55
N THR A 191 39.15 27.91 -3.31
CA THR A 191 38.41 29.16 -3.52
C THR A 191 37.12 28.92 -4.30
N ASN A 192 36.17 28.18 -3.71
CA ASN A 192 34.78 28.18 -4.18
C ASN A 192 33.89 28.58 -3.00
N PRO A 193 33.04 29.61 -3.16
CA PRO A 193 32.12 30.03 -2.10
C PRO A 193 31.12 28.89 -1.86
N VAL A 194 31.19 28.33 -0.66
CA VAL A 194 30.39 27.17 -0.25
C VAL A 194 28.96 27.64 -0.01
N HIS A 195 28.01 27.07 -0.77
CA HIS A 195 26.57 27.23 -0.56
C HIS A 195 26.19 26.98 0.92
N PRO A 196 25.32 27.82 1.53
CA PRO A 196 24.97 27.75 2.95
C PRO A 196 24.23 26.47 3.41
N HIS A 197 23.94 25.53 2.50
CA HIS A 197 23.39 24.21 2.86
C HIS A 197 24.44 23.10 3.06
N ARG A 198 25.75 23.39 2.91
CA ARG A 198 26.81 22.41 3.19
C ARG A 198 27.23 22.34 4.67
N ASP A 199 26.93 23.35 5.47
CA ASP A 199 27.39 23.43 6.87
C ASP A 199 26.45 22.83 7.92
N ILE A 200 25.31 22.27 7.50
CA ILE A 200 24.47 21.42 8.38
C ILE A 200 25.11 20.02 8.59
N LEU A 201 26.25 19.72 7.93
CA LEU A 201 26.96 18.44 8.08
C LEU A 201 28.07 18.43 9.14
N HIS A 202 28.22 19.48 9.96
CA HIS A 202 29.16 19.49 11.08
C HIS A 202 28.53 19.64 12.48
N VAL A 203 27.24 19.35 12.61
CA VAL A 203 26.69 18.91 13.89
C VAL A 203 27.25 17.50 14.17
N PRO A 204 27.77 17.20 15.38
CA PRO A 204 28.18 15.84 15.76
C PRO A 204 26.96 14.95 16.01
N LEU A 205 26.07 14.85 15.03
CA LEU A 205 25.03 13.86 14.95
C LEU A 205 25.50 12.87 13.89
N MET A 206 26.00 11.73 14.37
CA MET A 206 26.26 10.55 13.57
C MET A 206 24.99 10.20 12.77
N LYS A 207 24.82 10.74 11.56
CA LYS A 207 23.85 10.20 10.61
C LYS A 207 24.41 8.87 10.13
N ARG A 208 23.95 7.82 10.79
CA ARG A 208 24.04 6.42 10.38
C ARG A 208 23.67 6.33 8.91
N VAL A 209 24.64 6.21 8.01
CA VAL A 209 24.34 5.73 6.67
C VAL A 209 24.03 4.25 6.83
N LEU A 210 22.75 3.88 6.75
CA LEU A 210 22.30 2.50 6.66
C LEU A 210 22.77 1.95 5.30
N VAL A 211 24.06 1.59 5.22
CA VAL A 211 24.56 0.81 4.09
C VAL A 211 23.94 -0.56 4.23
N ASN A 212 23.05 -0.91 3.32
CA ASN A 212 22.40 -2.21 3.32
C ASN A 212 23.36 -3.24 2.70
N PRO A 213 24.00 -4.14 3.48
CA PRO A 213 24.83 -5.20 2.91
C PRO A 213 24.00 -6.19 2.06
N ARG A 214 22.67 -6.16 2.16
CA ARG A 214 21.75 -6.94 1.31
C ARG A 214 21.42 -6.26 -0.02
N GLY A 215 21.94 -5.07 -0.30
CA GLY A 215 21.80 -4.42 -1.61
C GLY A 215 22.43 -5.22 -2.75
N GLY A 216 23.25 -6.24 -2.42
CA GLY A 216 24.04 -7.02 -3.37
C GLY A 216 25.15 -6.14 -3.90
N ALA A 217 26.40 -6.41 -3.52
CA ALA A 217 27.52 -5.82 -4.23
C ALA A 217 27.39 -6.19 -5.73
N PRO A 218 27.81 -5.33 -6.67
CA PRO A 218 27.93 -5.76 -8.06
C PRO A 218 28.72 -7.08 -8.11
N PRO A 219 28.40 -7.99 -9.04
CA PRO A 219 29.23 -9.18 -9.29
C PRO A 219 30.73 -8.84 -9.33
N ALA A 220 31.58 -9.72 -8.80
CA ALA A 220 33.01 -9.44 -8.58
C ALA A 220 33.73 -8.88 -9.83
N HIS A 221 33.40 -9.41 -11.01
CA HIS A 221 33.97 -8.96 -12.29
C HIS A 221 33.56 -7.53 -12.69
N ILE A 222 32.40 -7.03 -12.23
CA ILE A 222 31.99 -5.63 -12.42
C ILE A 222 32.71 -4.73 -11.42
N LEU A 223 32.92 -5.21 -10.19
CA LEU A 223 33.65 -4.47 -9.16
C LEU A 223 35.11 -4.20 -9.56
N GLU A 224 35.78 -5.18 -10.17
CA GLU A 224 37.16 -5.05 -10.63
C GLU A 224 37.36 -3.90 -11.63
N GLY A 225 36.38 -3.68 -12.52
CA GLY A 225 36.41 -2.58 -13.49
C GLY A 225 35.93 -1.22 -12.96
N MET A 226 35.34 -1.16 -11.77
CA MET A 226 34.82 0.09 -11.19
C MET A 226 35.88 0.83 -10.38
N SER A 227 36.00 2.14 -10.63
CA SER A 227 36.75 3.05 -9.78
C SER A 227 36.18 3.13 -8.36
N PRO A 228 36.98 3.54 -7.35
CA PRO A 228 36.49 3.69 -5.98
C PRO A 228 35.26 4.60 -5.85
N HIS A 229 35.20 5.66 -6.67
CA HIS A 229 34.05 6.57 -6.71
C HIS A 229 32.80 5.85 -7.23
N GLU A 230 32.90 5.15 -8.37
CA GLU A 230 31.77 4.39 -8.95
C GLU A 230 31.25 3.29 -8.03
N ARG A 231 32.13 2.60 -7.30
CA ARG A 231 31.73 1.60 -6.30
C ARG A 231 30.89 2.23 -5.19
N TRP A 232 31.29 3.40 -4.71
CA TRP A 232 30.55 4.12 -3.68
C TRP A 232 29.21 4.64 -4.20
N THR A 233 29.18 5.18 -5.43
CA THR A 233 27.96 5.63 -6.09
C THR A 233 26.97 4.48 -6.31
N ASP A 234 27.42 3.33 -6.83
CA ASP A 234 26.60 2.13 -7.03
C ASP A 234 26.07 1.60 -5.68
N GLN A 235 26.91 1.55 -4.65
CA GLN A 235 26.50 1.13 -3.31
C GLN A 235 25.46 2.07 -2.69
N ALA A 236 25.61 3.38 -2.87
CA ALA A 236 24.63 4.37 -2.44
C ALA A 236 23.30 4.21 -3.20
N ILE A 237 23.37 4.02 -4.51
CA ILE A 237 22.20 3.81 -5.39
C ILE A 237 21.45 2.51 -5.04
N ARG A 238 22.12 1.44 -4.62
CA ARG A 238 21.50 0.18 -4.17
C ARG A 238 20.92 0.24 -2.76
N GLY A 239 21.21 1.30 -2.01
CA GLY A 239 20.64 1.57 -0.70
C GLY A 239 19.11 1.71 -0.73
N MET A 240 18.47 1.47 0.42
CA MET A 240 17.00 1.55 0.55
C MET A 240 16.47 3.00 0.64
N SER A 241 17.31 3.98 0.94
CA SER A 241 16.88 5.38 1.06
C SER A 241 16.52 5.95 -0.31
N GLY A 242 15.27 6.36 -0.50
CA GLY A 242 14.81 7.01 -1.73
C GLY A 242 15.04 8.53 -1.75
N GLY A 243 15.18 9.17 -0.59
CA GLY A 243 15.32 10.62 -0.44
C GLY A 243 16.77 11.14 -0.46
N GLY A 244 16.91 12.44 -0.69
CA GLY A 244 18.18 13.18 -0.60
C GLY A 244 19.24 12.75 -1.61
N PHE A 245 20.45 12.48 -1.11
CA PHE A 245 21.65 12.19 -1.89
C PHE A 245 21.49 10.97 -2.83
N VAL A 246 20.85 9.89 -2.35
CA VAL A 246 20.61 8.69 -3.17
C VAL A 246 19.60 8.96 -4.29
N GLY A 247 18.59 9.78 -4.02
CA GLY A 247 17.63 10.23 -5.02
C GLY A 247 18.28 11.10 -6.11
N GLN A 248 19.22 11.97 -5.74
CA GLN A 248 20.01 12.76 -6.69
C GLN A 248 20.88 11.87 -7.59
N LEU A 249 21.66 10.95 -7.01
CA LEU A 249 22.50 10.01 -7.76
C LEU A 249 21.69 9.16 -8.76
N ARG A 250 20.51 8.67 -8.35
CA ARG A 250 19.60 7.94 -9.24
C ARG A 250 19.07 8.80 -10.39
N ARG A 251 18.87 10.11 -10.19
CA ARG A 251 18.46 11.06 -11.24
C ARG A 251 19.60 11.33 -12.23
N GLU A 252 20.82 11.52 -11.74
CA GLU A 252 22.02 11.74 -12.55
C GLU A 252 22.35 10.52 -13.43
N HIS A 253 22.19 9.30 -12.91
CA HIS A 253 22.44 8.05 -13.65
C HIS A 253 21.26 7.62 -14.56
N GLY A 254 20.27 8.49 -14.78
CA GLY A 254 19.18 8.24 -15.72
C GLY A 254 18.17 7.17 -15.26
N TRP A 255 18.17 6.76 -13.99
CA TRP A 255 17.19 5.79 -13.44
C TRP A 255 15.79 6.39 -13.23
N LYS A 256 15.47 7.46 -13.94
CA LYS A 256 14.19 8.20 -13.89
C LYS A 256 12.98 7.35 -14.30
N LYS A 257 13.15 6.23 -15.02
CA LYS A 257 12.01 5.48 -15.59
C LYS A 257 11.18 4.68 -14.57
N ALA A 258 11.66 4.47 -13.35
CA ALA A 258 10.91 3.73 -12.32
C ALA A 258 10.29 4.62 -11.24
N VAL A 259 10.58 5.93 -11.24
CA VAL A 259 10.06 6.87 -10.26
C VAL A 259 8.95 7.67 -10.95
N ARG A 260 7.69 7.34 -10.68
CA ARG A 260 6.54 8.10 -11.22
C ARG A 260 6.69 9.58 -10.86
N LYS A 261 6.19 10.48 -11.71
CA LYS A 261 6.04 11.92 -11.40
C LYS A 261 5.30 12.01 -10.05
N GLY A 262 5.99 12.41 -8.98
CA GLY A 262 5.47 12.45 -7.60
C GLY A 262 6.09 11.48 -6.58
N GLN A 263 6.82 10.43 -7.00
CA GLN A 263 7.56 9.59 -6.04
C GLN A 263 8.89 10.26 -5.65
N GLY A 264 9.06 10.52 -4.35
CA GLY A 264 10.19 11.29 -3.80
C GLY A 264 9.78 12.65 -3.21
N LEU A 265 8.52 13.06 -3.38
CA LEU A 265 7.83 14.09 -2.59
C LEU A 265 7.12 13.47 -1.36
N GLU A 266 7.55 12.30 -0.89
CA GLU A 266 6.83 11.54 0.14
C GLU A 266 7.02 12.07 1.58
N ASP A 267 7.91 13.04 1.81
CA ASP A 267 8.20 13.57 3.17
C ASP A 267 7.51 14.90 3.49
N GLU A 268 6.61 15.37 2.62
CA GLU A 268 5.74 16.52 2.94
C GLU A 268 4.28 16.10 2.72
N ARG A 269 3.79 15.17 3.54
CA ARG A 269 2.34 15.16 3.79
C ARG A 269 2.03 16.45 4.53
N SER A 270 1.05 17.20 4.05
CA SER A 270 0.56 18.32 4.85
C SER A 270 -0.03 17.75 6.14
N ASP A 271 0.11 18.49 7.24
CA ASP A 271 -0.46 18.11 8.54
C ASP A 271 -1.99 17.86 8.44
N GLU A 272 -2.65 18.46 7.44
CA GLU A 272 -4.07 18.29 7.13
C GLU A 272 -4.41 16.87 6.64
N ASP A 273 -3.57 16.28 5.79
CA ASP A 273 -3.81 14.94 5.24
C ASP A 273 -3.64 13.85 6.30
N ASP A 274 -2.65 14.00 7.19
CA ASP A 274 -2.45 13.09 8.31
C ASP A 274 -3.56 13.25 9.37
N ALA A 275 -4.06 14.46 9.61
CA ALA A 275 -5.23 14.69 10.46
C ALA A 275 -6.50 14.03 9.89
N ARG A 276 -6.71 14.12 8.57
CA ARG A 276 -7.85 13.48 7.88
C ARG A 276 -7.80 11.95 7.95
N LEU A 277 -6.62 11.37 7.78
CA LEU A 277 -6.42 9.92 7.90
C LEU A 277 -6.64 9.44 9.34
N LYS A 278 -6.13 10.16 10.33
CA LYS A 278 -6.32 9.84 11.75
C LYS A 278 -7.79 9.90 12.17
N LYS A 279 -8.56 10.86 11.63
CA LYS A 279 -10.01 10.95 11.83
C LYS A 279 -10.73 9.71 11.28
N LEU A 280 -10.38 9.29 10.05
CA LEU A 280 -10.94 8.09 9.42
C LEU A 280 -10.57 6.80 10.17
N GLU A 281 -9.35 6.70 10.70
CA GLU A 281 -8.94 5.55 11.52
C GLU A 281 -9.75 5.46 12.81
N ASN A 282 -9.94 6.58 13.51
CA ASN A 282 -10.73 6.63 14.74
C ASN A 282 -12.22 6.27 14.50
N GLU A 283 -12.81 6.74 13.39
CA GLU A 283 -14.18 6.40 13.01
C GLU A 283 -14.35 4.89 12.77
N ILE A 284 -13.37 4.26 12.11
CA ILE A 284 -13.36 2.81 11.85
C ILE A 284 -13.20 2.02 13.15
N GLU A 285 -12.34 2.47 14.07
CA GLU A 285 -12.15 1.80 15.37
C GLU A 285 -13.43 1.86 16.22
N ALA A 286 -14.07 3.03 16.31
CA ALA A 286 -15.34 3.21 17.02
C ALA A 286 -16.45 2.32 16.45
N GLU A 287 -16.58 2.24 15.12
CA GLU A 287 -17.56 1.36 14.48
C GLU A 287 -17.29 -0.12 14.78
N ASN A 288 -16.02 -0.53 14.82
CA ASN A 288 -15.64 -1.91 15.12
C ASN A 288 -15.91 -2.28 16.58
N GLU A 289 -15.70 -1.37 17.52
CA GLU A 289 -16.05 -1.58 18.93
C GLU A 289 -17.55 -1.76 19.12
N MET A 290 -18.36 -0.93 18.46
CA MET A 290 -19.82 -1.07 18.47
C MET A 290 -20.25 -2.45 17.96
N ARG A 291 -19.66 -2.91 16.85
CA ARG A 291 -19.94 -4.26 16.32
C ARG A 291 -19.53 -5.39 17.26
N ARG A 292 -18.42 -5.23 18.00
CA ARG A 292 -18.01 -6.22 19.02
C ARG A 292 -18.98 -6.27 20.19
N ARG A 293 -19.49 -5.11 20.64
CA ARG A 293 -20.49 -5.05 21.71
C ARG A 293 -21.80 -5.73 21.31
N VAL A 294 -22.31 -5.44 20.12
CA VAL A 294 -23.54 -6.07 19.61
C VAL A 294 -23.38 -7.59 19.48
N ALA A 295 -22.27 -8.05 18.88
CA ALA A 295 -22.00 -9.48 18.76
C ALA A 295 -21.80 -10.19 20.12
N GLY A 296 -21.22 -9.50 21.10
CA GLY A 296 -21.06 -10.02 22.46
C GLY A 296 -22.39 -10.13 23.22
N ILE A 297 -23.30 -9.17 23.03
CA ILE A 297 -24.66 -9.20 23.62
C ILE A 297 -25.49 -10.34 23.01
N GLU A 298 -25.36 -10.58 21.70
CA GLU A 298 -26.03 -11.70 21.03
C GLU A 298 -25.49 -13.07 21.49
N ALA A 299 -24.19 -13.16 21.78
CA ALA A 299 -23.57 -14.40 22.25
C ALA A 299 -23.91 -14.74 23.72
N GLY A 300 -24.28 -13.76 24.55
CA GLY A 300 -24.64 -13.96 25.96
C GLY A 300 -26.15 -14.15 26.23
N LYS A 301 -26.98 -14.16 25.19
CA LYS A 301 -28.44 -14.37 25.28
C LYS A 301 -28.90 -15.79 24.89
N ASN A 302 -27.97 -16.68 24.55
CA ASN A 302 -28.20 -18.12 24.37
C ASN A 302 -27.64 -18.88 25.57
#